data_AF-A0AAN8GER1-F1
#
_entry.id   AF-A0AAN8GER1-F1
#
_cell.length_a   1.000
_cell.length_b   1.000
_cell.length_c   1.000
_cell.angle_alpha   90.00
_cell.angle_beta   90.00
_cell.angle_gamma   90.00
#
_symmetry.space_group_name_H-M   'P 1'
#
loop_
_entity.id
_entity.type
_entity.pdbx_description
1 polymer ?
#
loop_
_entity_poly.entity_id
_entity_poly.type
_entity_poly.pdbx_seq_one_letter_code
_entity_poly.pdbx_strand_id
1 'polypeptide(L)'
;MSQAPAPFSLKSAKQQLTRQINELHELIRNGETFKETWKYPTHSNELLKYILLNRSKVTYIKDALILKEQAIQISYTNISNAIDNIRRDDPQQAEELELKFDTYWTERKGDAVLDTSSSLRHNLAVRTGAELSGKRYQVRHSEPQSNIQCRP
;
A
#
# COMPACT_ATOMS: atom_id res chain seq x y z
N MET A 1 24.07 20.93 -24.01
CA MET A 1 22.97 20.64 -24.96
C MET A 1 21.76 20.26 -24.14
N SER A 2 20.82 21.18 -23.95
CA SER A 2 19.57 20.91 -23.23
C SER A 2 18.62 20.20 -24.19
N GLN A 3 18.37 18.92 -23.97
CA GLN A 3 17.27 18.23 -24.67
C GLN A 3 15.95 18.90 -24.28
N ALA A 4 15.19 19.34 -25.28
CA ALA A 4 13.82 19.80 -25.05
C ALA A 4 13.02 18.65 -24.41
N PRO A 5 12.19 18.91 -23.39
CA PRO A 5 11.37 17.87 -22.79
C PRO A 5 10.48 17.24 -23.87
N ALA A 6 10.43 15.90 -23.88
CA ALA A 6 9.61 15.17 -24.83
C ALA A 6 8.13 15.63 -24.73
N PRO A 7 7.42 15.75 -25.86
CA PRO A 7 6.03 16.19 -25.86
C PRO A 7 5.16 15.25 -25.02
N PHE A 8 4.21 15.82 -24.28
CA PHE A 8 3.28 15.06 -23.45
C PHE A 8 2.49 14.05 -24.29
N SER A 9 2.43 12.80 -23.81
CA SER A 9 1.68 11.73 -24.44
C SER A 9 0.75 11.09 -23.42
N LEU A 10 -0.56 11.37 -23.56
CA LEU A 10 -1.59 10.78 -22.71
C LEU A 10 -1.58 9.25 -22.79
N LYS A 11 -1.25 8.68 -23.96
CA LYS A 11 -1.14 7.22 -24.13
C LYS A 11 -0.07 6.61 -23.23
N SER A 12 1.12 7.20 -23.23
CA SER A 12 2.24 6.73 -22.41
C SER A 12 1.93 6.89 -20.91
N ALA A 13 1.34 8.02 -20.54
CA ALA A 13 0.95 8.31 -19.17
C ALA A 13 -0.11 7.32 -18.63
N LYS A 14 -1.16 7.02 -19.44
CA LYS A 14 -2.15 5.98 -19.13
C LYS A 14 -1.51 4.61 -18.97
N GLN A 15 -0.54 4.25 -19.80
CA GLN A 15 0.15 2.97 -19.67
C GLN A 15 0.94 2.88 -18.36
N GLN A 16 1.65 3.95 -17.99
CA GLN A 16 2.36 4.03 -16.71
C GLN A 16 1.40 3.90 -15.53
N LEU A 17 0.31 4.68 -15.50
CA LEU A 17 -0.70 4.58 -14.45
C LEU A 17 -1.31 3.19 -14.35
N THR A 18 -1.61 2.56 -15.50
CA THR A 18 -2.17 1.20 -15.52
C THR A 18 -1.23 0.20 -14.84
N ARG A 19 0.08 0.30 -15.08
CA ARG A 19 1.07 -0.55 -14.40
C ARG A 19 1.06 -0.30 -12.89
N GLN A 20 1.04 0.97 -12.48
CA GLN A 20 1.03 1.34 -11.06
C GLN A 20 -0.25 0.86 -10.34
N ILE A 21 -1.42 0.98 -10.98
CA ILE A 21 -2.70 0.49 -10.45
C ILE A 21 -2.71 -1.04 -10.35
N ASN A 22 -2.16 -1.75 -11.34
CA ASN A 22 -2.07 -3.21 -11.29
C ASN A 22 -1.15 -3.68 -10.16
N GLU A 23 -0.01 -3.02 -9.95
CA GLU A 23 0.87 -3.30 -8.82
C GLU A 23 0.15 -3.04 -7.48
N LEU A 24 -0.66 -1.98 -7.39
CA LEU A 24 -1.46 -1.70 -6.21
C LEU A 24 -2.51 -2.79 -5.95
N HIS A 25 -3.19 -3.29 -6.99
CA HIS A 25 -4.11 -4.43 -6.85
C HIS A 25 -3.41 -5.68 -6.30
N GLU A 26 -2.21 -6.00 -6.78
CA GLU A 26 -1.45 -7.15 -6.28
C GLU A 26 -1.07 -6.96 -4.80
N LEU A 27 -0.69 -5.75 -4.39
CA LEU A 27 -0.43 -5.42 -2.98
C LEU A 27 -1.69 -5.55 -2.13
N ILE A 28 -2.85 -5.09 -2.62
CA ILE A 28 -4.14 -5.25 -1.95
C ILE A 28 -4.44 -6.74 -1.73
N ARG A 29 -4.37 -7.56 -2.78
CA ARG A 29 -4.60 -9.01 -2.67
C ARG A 29 -3.66 -9.67 -1.66
N ASN A 30 -2.39 -9.27 -1.66
CA ASN A 30 -1.42 -9.78 -0.68
C ASN A 30 -1.78 -9.36 0.75
N GLY A 31 -2.23 -8.12 0.96
CA GLY A 31 -2.67 -7.63 2.26
C GLY A 31 -3.95 -8.31 2.76
N GLU A 32 -4.87 -8.67 1.86
CA GLU A 32 -6.10 -9.40 2.20
C GLU A 32 -5.83 -10.79 2.78
N THR A 33 -4.68 -11.41 2.49
CA THR A 33 -4.28 -12.67 3.16
C THR A 33 -4.14 -12.52 4.68
N PHE A 34 -3.96 -11.29 5.16
CA PHE A 34 -3.91 -10.94 6.57
C PHE A 34 -5.25 -10.43 7.10
N LYS A 35 -6.37 -10.66 6.40
CA LYS A 35 -7.73 -10.41 6.89
C LYS A 35 -8.25 -11.54 7.78
N GLU A 36 -7.77 -12.76 7.58
CA GLU A 36 -8.16 -13.91 8.39
C GLU A 36 -7.54 -13.90 9.80
N THR A 37 -8.13 -14.64 10.73
CA THR A 37 -7.59 -14.84 12.09
C THR A 37 -6.28 -15.62 12.03
N TRP A 38 -5.24 -15.13 12.71
CA TRP A 38 -3.94 -15.78 12.73
C TRP A 38 -4.02 -17.15 13.42
N LYS A 39 -3.50 -18.17 12.74
CA LYS A 39 -3.36 -19.53 13.28
C LYS A 39 -2.03 -19.63 14.00
N TYR A 40 -2.05 -19.30 15.28
CA TYR A 40 -0.85 -19.28 16.12
C TYR A 40 -0.30 -20.70 16.37
N PRO A 41 1.02 -20.91 16.24
CA PRO A 41 1.66 -22.14 16.70
C PRO A 41 1.50 -22.33 18.21
N THR A 42 1.47 -23.59 18.66
CA THR A 42 1.36 -23.96 20.08
C THR A 42 2.70 -23.94 20.81
N HIS A 43 3.82 -24.13 20.11
CA HIS A 43 5.16 -24.09 20.70
C HIS A 43 5.68 -22.66 20.83
N SER A 44 6.23 -22.29 21.99
CA SER A 44 6.71 -20.94 22.29
C SER A 44 7.76 -20.42 21.31
N ASN A 45 8.72 -21.27 20.93
CA ASN A 45 9.79 -20.93 19.97
C ASN A 45 9.25 -20.67 18.55
N GLU A 46 8.21 -21.39 18.15
CA GLU A 46 7.54 -21.22 16.86
C GLU A 46 6.62 -20.00 16.88
N LEU A 47 5.94 -19.76 18.01
CA LEU A 47 5.07 -18.63 18.23
C LEU A 47 5.81 -17.29 18.11
N LEU A 48 6.98 -17.16 18.72
CA LEU A 48 7.78 -15.93 18.62
C LEU A 48 8.23 -15.67 17.17
N LYS A 49 8.75 -16.69 16.49
CA LYS A 49 9.16 -16.59 15.07
C LYS A 49 7.97 -16.22 14.18
N TYR A 50 6.82 -16.85 14.39
CA TYR A 50 5.59 -16.58 13.66
C TYR A 50 5.13 -15.13 13.86
N ILE A 51 5.13 -14.64 15.10
CA ILE A 51 4.77 -13.26 15.43
C ILE A 51 5.69 -12.26 14.72
N LEU A 52 7.01 -12.47 14.82
CA LEU A 52 7.98 -11.56 14.22
C LEU A 52 7.87 -11.54 12.69
N LEU A 53 7.76 -12.72 12.06
CA LEU A 53 7.63 -12.83 10.62
C LEU A 53 6.37 -12.17 10.09
N ASN A 54 5.21 -12.45 10.70
CA ASN A 54 3.94 -11.85 10.26
C ASN A 54 3.92 -10.34 10.49
N ARG A 55 4.47 -9.86 11.61
CA ARG A 55 4.64 -8.41 11.85
C ARG A 55 5.46 -7.76 10.74
N SER A 56 6.60 -8.35 10.38
CA SER A 56 7.45 -7.81 9.31
C SER A 56 6.74 -7.82 7.95
N LYS A 57 6.02 -8.89 7.61
CA LYS A 57 5.24 -8.98 6.36
C LYS A 57 4.13 -7.92 6.30
N VAL A 58 3.35 -7.78 7.38
CA VAL A 58 2.29 -6.77 7.47
C VAL A 58 2.86 -5.36 7.37
N THR A 59 3.97 -5.08 8.03
CA THR A 59 4.65 -3.78 7.96
C THR A 59 5.11 -3.49 6.52
N TYR A 60 5.77 -4.47 5.88
CA TYR A 60 6.20 -4.35 4.49
C TYR A 60 5.04 -4.03 3.54
N ILE A 61 3.94 -4.78 3.62
CA ILE A 61 2.77 -4.57 2.76
C ILE A 61 2.19 -3.17 3.00
N LYS A 62 2.03 -2.78 4.27
CA LYS A 62 1.51 -1.47 4.64
C LYS A 62 2.34 -0.32 4.04
N ASP A 63 3.66 -0.41 4.14
CA ASP A 63 4.56 0.62 3.64
C ASP A 63 4.60 0.61 2.10
N ALA A 64 4.55 -0.56 1.47
CA ALA A 64 4.45 -0.70 0.02
C ALA A 64 3.16 -0.10 -0.54
N LEU A 65 2.01 -0.29 0.13
CA LEU A 65 0.74 0.34 -0.23
C LEU A 65 0.86 1.86 -0.22
N ILE A 66 1.42 2.46 0.84
CA ILE A 66 1.64 3.92 0.95
C ILE A 66 2.47 4.45 -0.20
N LEU A 67 3.63 3.84 -0.45
CA LEU A 67 4.54 4.28 -1.50
C LEU A 67 3.87 4.20 -2.88
N LYS A 68 3.03 3.19 -3.09
CA LYS A 68 2.34 3.00 -4.37
C LYS A 68 1.17 3.97 -4.56
N GLU A 69 0.38 4.21 -3.52
CA GLU A 69 -0.64 5.28 -3.48
C GLU A 69 -0.02 6.64 -3.84
N GLN A 70 1.10 7.00 -3.20
CA GLN A 70 1.82 8.24 -3.47
C GLN A 70 2.32 8.32 -4.91
N ALA A 71 2.89 7.23 -5.44
CA ALA A 71 3.37 7.20 -6.82
C ALA A 71 2.24 7.38 -7.84
N ILE A 72 1.05 6.83 -7.57
CA ILE A 72 -0.15 7.02 -8.40
C ILE A 72 -0.61 8.48 -8.32
N GLN A 73 -0.68 9.05 -7.11
CA GLN A 73 -1.08 10.44 -6.92
C GLN A 73 -0.16 11.41 -7.66
N ILE A 74 1.16 11.20 -7.58
CA ILE A 74 2.15 11.99 -8.31
C ILE A 74 1.94 11.87 -9.82
N SER A 75 1.73 10.65 -10.34
CA SER A 75 1.45 10.44 -11.76
C SER A 75 0.17 11.15 -12.20
N TYR A 76 -0.91 11.06 -11.41
CA TYR A 76 -2.18 11.74 -11.67
C TYR A 76 -1.97 13.26 -11.74
N THR A 77 -1.36 13.86 -10.71
CA THR A 77 -1.08 15.29 -10.66
C THR A 77 -0.20 15.75 -11.83
N ASN A 78 0.82 14.96 -12.21
CA ASN A 78 1.67 15.29 -13.35
C ASN A 78 0.89 15.30 -14.67
N ILE A 79 -0.09 14.40 -14.83
CA ILE A 79 -0.95 14.36 -16.01
C ILE A 79 -1.89 15.56 -16.03
N SER A 80 -2.56 15.86 -14.92
CA SER A 80 -3.43 17.04 -14.79
C SER A 80 -2.66 18.32 -15.10
N ASN A 81 -1.47 18.50 -14.51
CA ASN A 81 -0.62 19.65 -14.77
C ASN A 81 -0.18 19.75 -16.24
N ALA A 82 0.09 18.61 -16.90
CA ALA A 82 0.45 18.62 -18.32
C ALA A 82 -0.74 19.04 -19.20
N ILE A 83 -1.94 18.58 -18.88
CA ILE A 83 -3.18 18.99 -19.56
C ILE A 83 -3.44 20.49 -19.34
N ASP A 84 -3.26 20.99 -18.11
CA ASP A 84 -3.43 22.41 -17.79
C ASP A 84 -2.41 23.31 -18.50
N ASN A 85 -1.18 22.83 -18.69
CA ASN A 85 -0.19 23.54 -19.49
C ASN A 85 -0.62 23.63 -20.97
N ILE A 86 -1.13 22.53 -21.54
CA ILE A 86 -1.66 22.52 -22.92
C ILE A 86 -2.85 23.47 -23.04
N ARG A 87 -3.71 23.55 -22.01
CA ARG A 87 -4.90 24.43 -22.00
C ARG A 87 -4.57 25.90 -22.25
N ARG A 88 -3.37 26.35 -21.88
CA ARG A 88 -2.92 27.74 -22.09
C ARG A 88 -2.72 28.06 -23.57
N ASP A 89 -2.26 27.07 -24.34
CA ASP A 89 -1.90 27.23 -25.75
C ASP A 89 -3.02 26.73 -26.68
N ASP A 90 -3.70 25.63 -26.29
CA ASP A 90 -4.81 25.01 -27.02
C ASP A 90 -5.89 24.50 -26.05
N PRO A 91 -6.90 25.35 -25.75
CA PRO A 91 -7.98 24.99 -24.83
C PRO A 91 -8.83 23.81 -25.32
N GLN A 92 -9.07 23.70 -26.63
CA GLN A 92 -9.92 22.63 -27.19
C GLN A 92 -9.22 21.27 -27.09
N GLN A 93 -7.92 21.22 -27.42
CA GLN A 93 -7.14 20.01 -27.25
C GLN A 93 -7.06 19.59 -25.77
N ALA A 94 -6.88 20.54 -24.86
CA ALA A 94 -6.83 20.23 -23.43
C ALA A 94 -8.14 19.62 -22.92
N GLU A 95 -9.29 20.17 -23.31
CA GLU A 95 -10.60 19.64 -22.95
C GLU A 95 -10.80 18.21 -23.47
N GLU A 96 -10.38 17.93 -24.71
CA GLU A 96 -10.43 16.57 -25.27
C GLU A 96 -9.54 15.58 -24.48
N LEU A 97 -8.34 16.02 -24.10
CA LEU A 97 -7.40 15.21 -23.32
C LEU A 97 -7.89 14.96 -21.90
N GLU A 98 -8.46 15.96 -21.25
CA GLU A 98 -9.08 15.87 -19.92
C GLU A 98 -10.22 14.86 -19.93
N LEU A 99 -11.18 15.01 -20.85
CA LEU A 99 -12.30 14.07 -20.97
C LEU A 99 -11.81 12.63 -21.19
N LYS A 100 -10.80 12.45 -22.05
CA LYS A 100 -10.18 11.14 -22.30
C LYS A 100 -9.49 10.60 -21.06
N PHE A 101 -8.89 11.45 -20.23
CA PHE A 101 -8.21 11.03 -19.02
C PHE A 101 -9.20 10.67 -17.92
N ASP A 102 -10.22 11.48 -17.68
CA ASP A 102 -11.28 11.24 -16.69
C ASP A 102 -12.06 9.97 -16.98
N THR A 103 -12.40 9.75 -18.26
CA THR A 103 -13.02 8.50 -18.70
C THR A 103 -12.14 7.30 -18.34
N TYR A 104 -10.83 7.38 -18.65
CA TYR A 104 -9.88 6.32 -18.30
C TYR A 104 -9.77 6.10 -16.79
N TRP A 105 -9.70 7.18 -16.00
CA TRP A 105 -9.59 7.10 -14.55
C TRP A 105 -10.80 6.42 -13.92
N THR A 106 -11.99 6.78 -14.42
CA THR A 106 -13.27 6.19 -14.02
C THR A 106 -13.35 4.71 -14.41
N GLU A 107 -12.99 4.35 -15.65
CA GLU A 107 -12.97 2.95 -16.14
C GLU A 107 -12.02 2.08 -15.30
N ARG A 108 -10.88 2.64 -14.90
CA ARG A 108 -9.91 1.96 -14.03
C ARG A 108 -10.30 1.99 -12.56
N LYS A 109 -11.40 2.65 -12.21
CA LYS A 109 -11.88 2.82 -10.84
C LYS A 109 -10.79 3.40 -9.93
N GLY A 110 -10.00 4.35 -10.43
CA GLY A 110 -8.78 4.81 -9.77
C GLY A 110 -9.00 5.23 -8.31
N ASP A 111 -10.03 6.03 -8.05
CA ASP A 111 -10.39 6.48 -6.69
C ASP A 111 -10.77 5.30 -5.79
N ALA A 112 -11.62 4.39 -6.28
CA ALA A 112 -12.07 3.24 -5.49
C ALA A 112 -10.91 2.30 -5.13
N VAL A 113 -9.89 2.16 -5.99
CA VAL A 113 -8.70 1.36 -5.70
C VAL A 113 -7.86 2.02 -4.60
N LEU A 114 -7.68 3.34 -4.66
CA LEU A 114 -6.97 4.10 -3.63
C LEU A 114 -7.71 4.03 -2.28
N ASP A 115 -9.03 4.16 -2.27
CA ASP A 115 -9.86 4.04 -1.06
C ASP A 115 -9.79 2.63 -0.44
N THR A 116 -9.83 1.60 -1.30
CA THR A 116 -9.68 0.20 -0.87
C THR A 116 -8.32 -0.02 -0.23
N SER A 117 -7.26 0.48 -0.85
CA SER A 117 -5.90 0.41 -0.33
C SER A 117 -5.77 1.11 1.03
N SER A 118 -6.29 2.34 1.14
CA SER A 118 -6.28 3.12 2.38
C SER A 118 -7.04 2.42 3.52
N SER A 119 -8.20 1.85 3.21
CA SER A 119 -9.01 1.07 4.16
C SER A 119 -8.29 -0.18 4.63
N LEU A 120 -7.69 -0.94 3.71
CA LEU A 120 -6.89 -2.12 4.04
C LEU A 120 -5.69 -1.76 4.92
N ARG A 121 -4.98 -0.67 4.59
CA ARG A 121 -3.86 -0.16 5.38
C ARG A 121 -4.27 0.20 6.81
N HIS A 122 -5.40 0.86 6.99
CA HIS A 122 -5.95 1.16 8.30
C HIS A 122 -6.22 -0.13 9.10
N ASN A 123 -6.89 -1.11 8.47
CA ASN A 123 -7.18 -2.40 9.10
C ASN A 123 -5.91 -3.16 9.50
N LEU A 124 -4.91 -3.20 8.63
CA LEU A 124 -3.61 -3.82 8.93
C LEU A 124 -2.90 -3.13 10.11
N ALA A 125 -2.98 -1.80 10.20
CA ALA A 125 -2.40 -1.04 11.30
C ALA A 125 -3.08 -1.33 12.64
N VAL A 126 -4.42 -1.34 12.67
CA VAL A 126 -5.21 -1.65 13.87
C VAL A 126 -4.90 -3.06 14.38
N ARG A 127 -4.87 -4.06 13.49
CA ARG A 127 -4.57 -5.45 13.88
C ARG A 127 -3.15 -5.61 14.41
N THR A 128 -2.17 -5.00 13.75
CA THR A 128 -0.78 -5.03 14.21
C THR A 128 -0.62 -4.39 15.58
N GLY A 129 -1.37 -3.31 15.87
CA GLY A 129 -1.37 -2.65 17.18
C GLY A 129 -2.03 -3.48 18.28
N ALA A 130 -3.21 -4.05 18.01
CA ALA A 130 -4.02 -4.77 18.99
C ALA A 130 -3.53 -6.20 19.26
N GLU A 131 -3.30 -7.02 18.23
CA GLU A 131 -3.02 -8.45 18.40
C GLU A 131 -1.61 -8.71 18.92
N LEU A 132 -0.62 -7.94 18.46
CA LEU A 132 0.78 -8.15 18.84
C LEU A 132 1.12 -7.64 20.24
N SER A 133 0.43 -6.59 20.71
CA SER A 133 0.62 -6.05 22.05
C SER A 133 0.06 -7.01 23.11
N GLY A 134 -1.12 -7.59 22.86
CA GLY A 134 -1.72 -8.59 23.76
C GLY A 134 -0.97 -9.91 23.80
N LYS A 135 -0.48 -10.42 22.66
CA LYS A 135 0.22 -11.72 22.62
C LYS A 135 1.67 -11.66 23.11
N ARG A 136 2.39 -10.54 22.91
CA ARG A 136 3.72 -10.35 23.53
C ARG A 136 3.64 -10.31 25.05
N TYR A 137 2.57 -9.75 25.61
CA TYR A 137 2.34 -9.78 27.06
C TYR A 137 2.17 -11.22 27.55
N GLN A 138 1.37 -12.04 26.86
CA GLN A 138 1.18 -13.45 27.23
C GLN A 138 2.47 -14.27 27.15
N VAL A 139 3.32 -14.07 26.13
CA VAL A 139 4.60 -14.79 26.00
C VAL A 139 5.60 -14.40 27.11
N ARG A 140 5.67 -13.11 27.49
CA ARG A 140 6.54 -12.66 28.58
C ARG A 140 6.13 -13.14 29.97
N HIS A 141 4.85 -13.45 30.17
CA HIS A 141 4.32 -13.89 31.47
C HIS A 141 4.06 -15.40 31.56
N SER A 142 4.38 -16.17 30.51
CA SER A 142 4.29 -17.64 30.51
C SER A 142 5.65 -18.33 30.66
N GLU A 143 6.74 -17.58 30.78
CA GLU A 143 8.02 -18.12 31.25
C GLU A 143 7.93 -18.35 32.77
N PRO A 144 8.08 -19.59 33.26
CA PRO A 144 8.23 -19.81 34.69
C PRO A 144 9.51 -19.09 35.14
N GLN A 145 9.41 -18.25 36.18
CA GLN A 145 10.58 -17.86 36.95
C GLN A 145 11.24 -19.15 37.42
N SER A 146 12.34 -19.54 36.78
CA SER A 146 13.19 -20.60 37.26
C SER A 146 13.63 -20.15 38.65
N ASN A 147 13.01 -20.77 39.65
CA ASN A 147 13.29 -20.56 41.06
C ASN A 147 14.74 -21.00 41.25
N ILE A 148 15.69 -20.05 41.17
CA ILE A 148 17.08 -20.29 41.56
C ILE A 148 17.04 -20.39 43.08
N GLN A 149 16.68 -21.58 43.54
CA GLN A 149 16.79 -21.98 44.93
C GLN A 149 18.28 -22.14 45.18
N CYS A 150 18.93 -21.07 45.64
CA CYS A 150 20.24 -21.14 46.28
C CYS A 150 20.12 -22.15 47.43
N ARG A 151 20.70 -23.33 47.24
CA ARG A 151 20.89 -24.31 48.31
C ARG A 151 21.99 -23.80 49.26
N PRO A 152 21.89 -24.15 50.55
CA PRO A 152 22.66 -23.54 51.64
C PRO A 152 24.16 -23.82 51.58
#